data_AF-A0A378B5Z3-F1
#
_entry.id   AF-A0A378B5Z3-F1
#
_cell.length_a   1.000
_cell.length_b   1.000
_cell.length_c   1.000
_cell.angle_alpha   90.00
_cell.angle_beta   90.00
_cell.angle_gamma   90.00
#
_symmetry.space_group_name_H-M   'P 1'
#
loop_
_entity.id
_entity.type
_entity.pdbx_description
1 polymer ?
#
loop_
_entity_poly.entity_id
_entity_poly.type
_entity_poly.pdbx_seq_one_letter_code
_entity_poly.pdbx_strand_id
1 'polypeptide(L)'
;MSSKVEQLHQQLKERILVLDGGMGTMIQGYRLSEQDFRGERFADWPCDLKGNNDLLVLSKPEVIREIHDAYFEAGADIIETNTFNSTTIAMADYQMESLSAEINFAAAKLARASADAWTARTPEKPRYVAGVLGPTNRTASISPDVNDPAFRNITFDQLVAAYRESTRALVEGGVDLILIETVFDTLNAKAAIYAVKEELEALGVDLPLMISGTITDASGRTLSGQTTEAFYNSLRHAEALSFGLNCALGPDELRQYVQELSRIAECYVTAHPNAGLPNAFGEYDLDADTMATQIREWAEAGFLNIVGGCCGTTPEHIAAMSRAVAGLPPRQLPEIAVACRLAGLEPLNIGDDSLFVNVGERTNVTGSAKFKRLIKEEKYSEALDVARQQVESGAQIIDINMDEGCSTRKRRWCVSLT
;
A
#
# COMPACT_ATOMS: atom_id res chain seq x y z
N MET A 1 -11.41 30.52 -2.08
CA MET A 1 -11.16 29.55 -0.99
C MET A 1 -10.12 28.58 -1.51
N SER A 2 -9.13 28.23 -0.70
CA SER A 2 -8.13 27.23 -1.07
C SER A 2 -8.79 25.85 -1.23
N SER A 3 -8.36 25.07 -2.21
CA SER A 3 -8.89 23.70 -2.43
C SER A 3 -8.59 22.83 -1.20
N LYS A 4 -9.35 21.74 -0.98
CA LYS A 4 -9.06 20.84 0.14
C LYS A 4 -7.65 20.24 0.06
N VAL A 5 -7.19 19.95 -1.15
CA VAL A 5 -5.83 19.47 -1.42
C VAL A 5 -4.79 20.49 -0.97
N GLU A 6 -4.94 21.77 -1.34
CA GLU A 6 -4.04 22.83 -0.90
C GLU A 6 -4.04 22.99 0.63
N GLN A 7 -5.21 22.86 1.28
CA GLN A 7 -5.31 22.87 2.74
C GLN A 7 -4.55 21.70 3.37
N LEU A 8 -4.67 20.49 2.80
CA LEU A 8 -3.93 19.31 3.25
C LEU A 8 -2.41 19.55 3.17
N HIS A 9 -1.93 20.05 2.03
CA HIS A 9 -0.51 20.40 1.86
C HIS A 9 -0.04 21.46 2.86
N GLN A 10 -0.89 22.43 3.20
CA GLN A 10 -0.56 23.44 4.21
C GLN A 10 -0.48 22.81 5.60
N GLN A 11 -1.44 21.97 5.97
CA GLN A 11 -1.44 21.29 7.27
C GLN A 11 -0.20 20.40 7.47
N LEU A 12 0.23 19.67 6.44
CA LEU A 12 1.43 18.82 6.47
C LEU A 12 2.73 19.59 6.70
N LYS A 13 2.77 20.88 6.35
CA LYS A 13 3.91 21.77 6.62
C LYS A 13 3.91 22.31 8.05
N GLU A 14 2.73 22.44 8.65
CA GLU A 14 2.54 23.09 9.94
C GLU A 14 2.61 22.11 11.12
N ARG A 15 2.11 20.88 10.94
CA ARG A 15 2.01 19.89 12.02
C ARG A 15 2.01 18.45 11.50
N ILE A 16 2.21 17.52 12.43
CA ILE A 16 1.98 16.10 12.18
C ILE A 16 0.47 15.84 12.13
N LEU A 17 0.00 15.20 11.06
CA LEU A 17 -1.40 14.79 10.92
C LEU A 17 -1.63 13.40 11.53
N VAL A 18 -2.87 13.14 11.94
CA VAL A 18 -3.29 11.86 12.51
C VAL A 18 -4.21 11.12 11.54
N LEU A 19 -3.80 9.95 11.08
CA LEU A 19 -4.63 8.97 10.39
C LEU A 19 -5.41 8.15 11.43
N ASP A 20 -6.53 7.53 11.04
CA ASP A 20 -7.33 6.70 11.91
C ASP A 20 -6.65 5.35 12.26
N GLY A 21 -7.43 4.46 12.86
CA GLY A 21 -6.99 3.14 13.31
C GLY A 21 -7.60 2.00 12.50
N GLY A 22 -7.42 0.77 12.99
CA GLY A 22 -7.92 -0.43 12.31
C GLY A 22 -9.44 -0.55 12.26
N MET A 23 -10.04 -0.26 11.09
CA MET A 23 -11.47 -0.50 10.80
C MET A 23 -11.91 -1.93 11.13
N GLY A 24 -11.13 -2.93 10.69
CA GLY A 24 -11.41 -4.34 10.96
C GLY A 24 -11.42 -4.69 12.46
N THR A 25 -10.51 -4.10 13.24
CA THR A 25 -10.46 -4.28 14.70
C THR A 25 -11.72 -3.72 15.36
N MET A 26 -12.19 -2.56 14.92
CA MET A 26 -13.42 -1.97 15.44
C MET A 26 -14.66 -2.81 15.09
N ILE A 27 -14.76 -3.28 13.84
CA ILE A 27 -15.87 -4.15 13.40
C ILE A 27 -15.94 -5.44 14.24
N GLN A 28 -14.80 -6.06 14.57
CA GLN A 28 -14.75 -7.27 15.41
C GLN A 28 -15.40 -7.04 16.79
N GLY A 29 -15.28 -5.84 17.35
CA GLY A 29 -15.89 -5.45 18.63
C GLY A 29 -17.42 -5.53 18.64
N TYR A 30 -18.09 -5.34 17.50
CA TYR A 30 -19.55 -5.45 17.37
C TYR A 30 -20.06 -6.89 17.33
N ARG A 31 -19.16 -7.89 17.18
CA ARG A 31 -19.49 -9.33 17.15
C ARG A 31 -20.61 -9.68 16.17
N LEU A 32 -20.58 -9.07 14.98
CA LEU A 32 -21.59 -9.23 13.95
C LEU A 32 -21.76 -10.70 13.50
N SER A 33 -23.01 -11.08 13.27
CA SER A 33 -23.41 -12.40 12.78
C SER A 33 -23.46 -12.44 11.26
N GLU A 34 -23.54 -13.63 10.67
CA GLU A 34 -23.76 -13.80 9.22
C GLU A 34 -24.98 -13.01 8.71
N GLN A 35 -26.05 -12.97 9.51
CA GLN A 35 -27.27 -12.24 9.17
C GLN A 35 -27.03 -10.71 9.09
N ASP A 36 -26.11 -10.18 9.90
CA ASP A 36 -25.75 -8.78 9.86
C ASP A 36 -24.99 -8.42 8.56
N PHE A 37 -24.09 -9.30 8.11
CA PHE A 37 -23.38 -9.11 6.83
C PHE A 37 -24.35 -9.20 5.64
N ARG A 38 -25.28 -10.15 5.67
CA ARG A 38 -26.28 -10.34 4.60
C ARG A 38 -27.27 -9.18 4.51
N GLY A 39 -27.74 -8.67 5.65
CA GLY A 39 -28.88 -7.76 5.70
C GLY A 39 -30.09 -8.33 4.97
N GLU A 40 -30.98 -7.45 4.50
CA GLU A 40 -32.14 -7.87 3.70
C GLU A 40 -31.75 -8.20 2.25
N ARG A 41 -30.82 -7.42 1.67
CA ARG A 41 -30.47 -7.48 0.24
C ARG A 41 -29.78 -8.77 -0.16
N PHE A 42 -28.98 -9.35 0.74
CA PHE A 42 -28.15 -10.53 0.45
C PHE A 42 -28.56 -11.75 1.27
N ALA A 43 -29.81 -11.79 1.76
CA ALA A 43 -30.33 -12.89 2.59
C ALA A 43 -30.10 -14.26 1.94
N ASP A 44 -30.40 -14.39 0.65
CA ASP A 44 -30.29 -15.63 -0.13
C ASP A 44 -28.96 -15.76 -0.92
N TRP A 45 -27.91 -15.01 -0.55
CA TRP A 45 -26.62 -15.08 -1.25
C TRP A 45 -25.99 -16.48 -1.16
N PRO A 46 -25.39 -17.02 -2.24
CA PRO A 46 -25.05 -18.44 -2.34
C PRO A 46 -23.88 -18.93 -1.47
N CYS A 47 -23.12 -18.02 -0.85
CA CYS A 47 -22.01 -18.34 0.04
C CYS A 47 -22.04 -17.47 1.31
N ASP A 48 -21.23 -17.84 2.31
CA ASP A 48 -21.08 -17.08 3.55
C ASP A 48 -20.45 -15.70 3.29
N LEU A 49 -20.99 -14.67 3.91
CA LEU A 49 -20.54 -13.28 3.75
C LEU A 49 -19.82 -12.72 4.98
N LYS A 50 -19.91 -13.40 6.11
CA LYS A 50 -19.18 -13.03 7.32
C LYS A 50 -17.67 -12.97 7.04
N GLY A 51 -17.07 -11.84 7.41
CA GLY A 51 -15.67 -11.53 7.14
C GLY A 51 -15.46 -10.58 5.96
N ASN A 52 -16.46 -10.41 5.08
CA ASN A 52 -16.45 -9.37 4.06
C ASN A 52 -16.79 -8.01 4.70
N ASN A 53 -15.83 -7.44 5.45
CA ASN A 53 -16.03 -6.19 6.19
C ASN A 53 -16.42 -5.02 5.28
N ASP A 54 -15.88 -4.96 4.07
CA ASP A 54 -16.20 -3.98 3.06
C ASP A 54 -17.70 -3.93 2.73
N LEU A 55 -18.38 -5.09 2.71
CA LEU A 55 -19.83 -5.18 2.45
C LEU A 55 -20.68 -4.40 3.46
N LEU A 56 -20.19 -4.20 4.69
CA LEU A 56 -20.95 -3.57 5.75
C LEU A 56 -21.31 -2.12 5.45
N VAL A 57 -20.66 -1.46 4.49
CA VAL A 57 -21.09 -0.13 4.01
C VAL A 57 -22.46 -0.17 3.33
N LEU A 58 -22.91 -1.34 2.87
CA LEU A 58 -24.23 -1.55 2.28
C LEU A 58 -25.22 -2.18 3.27
N SER A 59 -24.78 -3.17 4.05
CA SER A 59 -25.68 -3.93 4.93
C SER A 59 -25.82 -3.36 6.34
N LYS A 60 -24.79 -2.67 6.86
CA LYS A 60 -24.73 -2.05 8.20
C LYS A 60 -24.01 -0.69 8.18
N PRO A 61 -24.42 0.27 7.32
CA PRO A 61 -23.74 1.56 7.18
C PRO A 61 -23.67 2.36 8.49
N GLU A 62 -24.60 2.16 9.41
CA GLU A 62 -24.62 2.78 10.73
C GLU A 62 -23.40 2.40 11.57
N VAL A 63 -22.96 1.14 11.51
CA VAL A 63 -21.78 0.65 12.25
C VAL A 63 -20.52 1.30 11.71
N ILE A 64 -20.36 1.33 10.37
CA ILE A 64 -19.19 1.93 9.74
C ILE A 64 -19.12 3.44 10.01
N ARG A 65 -20.27 4.14 9.99
CA ARG A 65 -20.33 5.55 10.36
C ARG A 65 -19.92 5.78 11.82
N GLU A 66 -20.42 4.96 12.74
CA GLU A 66 -20.08 5.07 14.17
C GLU A 66 -18.57 4.93 14.39
N ILE A 67 -17.91 4.02 13.67
CA ILE A 67 -16.46 3.83 13.72
C ILE A 67 -15.72 5.07 13.20
N HIS A 68 -16.10 5.62 12.05
CA HIS A 68 -15.50 6.85 11.54
C HIS A 68 -15.68 8.02 12.52
N ASP A 69 -16.88 8.17 13.09
CA ASP A 69 -17.17 9.22 14.05
C ASP A 69 -16.32 9.06 15.33
N ALA A 70 -16.12 7.83 15.80
CA ALA A 70 -15.27 7.55 16.96
C ALA A 70 -13.79 7.91 16.72
N TYR A 71 -13.26 7.66 15.51
CA TYR A 71 -11.89 8.06 15.18
C TYR A 71 -11.72 9.58 15.04
N PHE A 72 -12.71 10.28 14.47
CA PHE A 72 -12.69 11.74 14.46
C PHE A 72 -12.80 12.35 15.87
N GLU A 73 -13.63 11.76 16.73
CA GLU A 73 -13.72 12.16 18.15
C GLU A 73 -12.40 11.94 18.88
N ALA A 74 -11.71 10.84 18.60
CA ALA A 74 -10.37 10.56 19.11
C ALA A 74 -9.29 11.52 18.60
N GLY A 75 -9.55 12.27 17.53
CA GLY A 75 -8.66 13.30 17.04
C GLY A 75 -7.99 12.98 15.70
N ALA A 76 -8.45 11.98 14.95
CA ALA A 76 -8.04 11.78 13.57
C ALA A 76 -8.30 13.03 12.71
N ASP A 77 -7.37 13.30 11.79
CA ASP A 77 -7.46 14.30 10.73
C ASP A 77 -7.89 13.67 9.40
N ILE A 78 -7.43 12.45 9.15
CA ILE A 78 -7.69 11.65 7.95
C ILE A 78 -8.33 10.35 8.40
N ILE A 79 -9.39 9.92 7.72
CA ILE A 79 -9.95 8.57 7.89
C ILE A 79 -9.82 7.79 6.58
N GLU A 80 -9.68 6.48 6.72
CA GLU A 80 -9.69 5.52 5.63
C GLU A 80 -11.11 5.12 5.25
N THR A 81 -11.41 4.98 3.95
CA THR A 81 -12.65 4.32 3.52
C THR A 81 -12.60 2.83 3.85
N ASN A 82 -13.74 2.23 4.23
CA ASN A 82 -13.86 0.78 4.42
C ASN A 82 -13.90 0.03 3.07
N THR A 83 -12.78 0.06 2.34
CA THR A 83 -12.65 -0.43 0.94
C THR A 83 -11.41 -1.27 0.69
N PHE A 84 -10.77 -1.79 1.75
CA PHE A 84 -9.52 -2.53 1.67
C PHE A 84 -9.58 -3.72 0.68
N ASN A 85 -10.70 -4.45 0.62
CA ASN A 85 -10.91 -5.58 -0.29
C ASN A 85 -11.89 -5.27 -1.43
N SER A 86 -12.29 -4.02 -1.60
CA SER A 86 -13.28 -3.60 -2.59
C SER A 86 -12.67 -3.51 -4.00
N THR A 87 -12.24 -4.66 -4.51
CA THR A 87 -11.77 -4.86 -5.88
C THR A 87 -12.50 -6.07 -6.46
N THR A 88 -12.68 -6.12 -7.78
CA THR A 88 -13.27 -7.30 -8.45
C THR A 88 -12.49 -8.58 -8.15
N ILE A 89 -11.18 -8.48 -7.90
CA ILE A 89 -10.31 -9.62 -7.59
C ILE A 89 -10.61 -10.19 -6.20
N ALA A 90 -10.62 -9.36 -5.16
CA ALA A 90 -10.83 -9.85 -3.79
C ALA A 90 -12.32 -10.18 -3.53
N MET A 91 -13.25 -9.46 -4.15
CA MET A 91 -14.68 -9.74 -4.02
C MET A 91 -15.10 -11.07 -4.68
N ALA A 92 -14.27 -11.66 -5.52
CA ALA A 92 -14.51 -12.99 -6.07
C ALA A 92 -14.55 -14.09 -5.00
N ASP A 93 -13.86 -13.92 -3.87
CA ASP A 93 -13.92 -14.87 -2.74
C ASP A 93 -15.34 -14.95 -2.14
N TYR A 94 -16.15 -13.90 -2.35
CA TYR A 94 -17.55 -13.80 -1.93
C TYR A 94 -18.54 -13.82 -3.11
N GLN A 95 -18.08 -14.09 -4.34
CA GLN A 95 -18.88 -14.03 -5.58
C GLN A 95 -19.55 -12.65 -5.82
N MET A 96 -18.93 -11.57 -5.31
CA MET A 96 -19.46 -10.21 -5.28
C MET A 96 -18.74 -9.24 -6.22
N GLU A 97 -18.06 -9.74 -7.25
CA GLU A 97 -17.23 -8.92 -8.16
C GLU A 97 -18.03 -7.74 -8.73
N SER A 98 -19.29 -7.99 -9.12
CA SER A 98 -20.19 -6.96 -9.68
C SER A 98 -20.58 -5.84 -8.70
N LEU A 99 -20.34 -6.01 -7.40
CA LEU A 99 -20.65 -5.02 -6.36
C LEU A 99 -19.44 -4.18 -5.96
N SER A 100 -18.24 -4.49 -6.46
CA SER A 100 -16.99 -3.79 -6.13
C SER A 100 -17.12 -2.27 -6.27
N ALA A 101 -17.57 -1.79 -7.44
CA ALA A 101 -17.78 -0.35 -7.68
C ALA A 101 -18.82 0.26 -6.74
N GLU A 102 -19.94 -0.42 -6.49
CA GLU A 102 -21.01 0.09 -5.62
C GLU A 102 -20.52 0.25 -4.16
N ILE A 103 -19.74 -0.72 -3.68
CA ILE A 103 -19.20 -0.72 -2.32
C ILE A 103 -18.18 0.41 -2.16
N ASN A 104 -17.26 0.59 -3.10
CA ASN A 104 -16.33 1.72 -3.08
C ASN A 104 -17.05 3.07 -3.03
N PHE A 105 -18.05 3.24 -3.90
CA PHE A 105 -18.83 4.49 -3.95
C PHE A 105 -19.58 4.75 -2.64
N ALA A 106 -20.25 3.74 -2.10
CA ALA A 106 -21.01 3.85 -0.84
C ALA A 106 -20.09 4.13 0.35
N ALA A 107 -18.95 3.45 0.43
CA ALA A 107 -17.94 3.65 1.47
C ALA A 107 -17.40 5.09 1.46
N ALA A 108 -17.01 5.58 0.28
CA ALA A 108 -16.52 6.95 0.11
C ALA A 108 -17.57 8.00 0.48
N LYS A 109 -18.84 7.82 0.08
CA LYS A 109 -19.94 8.70 0.48
C LYS A 109 -20.16 8.71 1.99
N LEU A 110 -20.07 7.55 2.64
CA LEU A 110 -20.27 7.41 4.07
C LEU A 110 -19.18 8.14 4.87
N ALA A 111 -17.92 7.89 4.50
CA ALA A 111 -16.75 8.56 5.09
C ALA A 111 -16.80 10.08 4.85
N ARG A 112 -17.11 10.52 3.63
CA ARG A 112 -17.28 11.95 3.27
C ARG A 112 -18.32 12.64 4.15
N ALA A 113 -19.49 12.01 4.32
CA ALA A 113 -20.56 12.57 5.14
C ALA A 113 -20.14 12.75 6.61
N SER A 114 -19.42 11.78 7.19
CA SER A 114 -18.86 11.90 8.54
C SER A 114 -17.83 13.03 8.61
N ALA A 115 -16.87 13.05 7.68
CA ALA A 115 -15.82 14.05 7.64
C ALA A 115 -16.37 15.49 7.48
N ASP A 116 -17.41 15.70 6.67
CA ASP A 116 -18.09 16.99 6.53
C ASP A 116 -18.80 17.41 7.82
N ALA A 117 -19.52 16.49 8.47
CA ALA A 117 -20.19 16.76 9.73
C ALA A 117 -19.20 17.17 10.83
N TRP A 118 -18.06 16.48 10.94
CA TRP A 118 -17.01 16.81 11.90
C TRP A 118 -16.31 18.13 11.58
N THR A 119 -15.99 18.36 10.30
CA THR A 119 -15.43 19.65 9.85
C THR A 119 -16.37 20.81 10.19
N ALA A 120 -17.68 20.66 9.99
CA ALA A 120 -18.65 21.70 10.33
C ALA A 120 -18.72 21.97 11.85
N ARG A 121 -18.45 20.97 12.71
CA ARG A 121 -18.42 21.14 14.17
C ARG A 121 -17.19 21.89 14.66
N THR A 122 -16.05 21.73 13.98
CA THR A 122 -14.75 22.32 14.35
C THR A 122 -14.01 22.76 13.07
N PRO A 123 -14.42 23.90 12.47
CA PRO A 123 -13.94 24.35 11.16
C PRO A 123 -12.44 24.62 11.08
N GLU A 124 -11.79 24.88 12.22
CA GLU A 124 -10.34 25.07 12.35
C GLU A 124 -9.53 23.79 12.11
N LYS A 125 -10.17 22.63 12.14
CA LYS A 125 -9.56 21.32 11.91
C LYS A 125 -10.27 20.63 10.74
N PRO A 126 -9.93 20.91 9.47
CA PRO A 126 -10.56 20.23 8.34
C PRO A 126 -10.31 18.71 8.37
N ARG A 127 -11.31 17.91 8.01
CA ARG A 127 -11.20 16.44 7.92
C ARG A 127 -11.10 15.97 6.48
N TYR A 128 -10.27 14.96 6.29
CA TYR A 128 -9.97 14.37 4.99
C TYR A 128 -10.37 12.90 4.94
N VAL A 129 -10.69 12.43 3.74
CA VAL A 129 -11.04 11.03 3.46
C VAL A 129 -10.03 10.44 2.49
N ALA A 130 -9.36 9.36 2.91
CA ALA A 130 -8.49 8.55 2.08
C ALA A 130 -9.25 7.38 1.47
N GLY A 131 -9.34 7.36 0.14
CA GLY A 131 -9.87 6.23 -0.62
C GLY A 131 -8.85 5.09 -0.63
N VAL A 132 -9.11 4.03 0.12
CA VAL A 132 -8.18 2.91 0.30
C VAL A 132 -8.28 1.91 -0.84
N LEU A 133 -7.12 1.57 -1.40
CA LEU A 133 -6.90 0.47 -2.33
C LEU A 133 -5.95 -0.54 -1.66
N GLY A 134 -6.48 -1.66 -1.19
CA GLY A 134 -5.66 -2.74 -0.64
C GLY A 134 -4.95 -3.57 -1.72
N PRO A 135 -4.09 -4.51 -1.33
CA PRO A 135 -3.18 -5.22 -2.23
C PRO A 135 -3.83 -6.39 -3.01
N THR A 136 -5.13 -6.67 -2.79
CA THR A 136 -5.86 -7.88 -3.19
C THR A 136 -5.35 -9.16 -2.52
N ASN A 137 -5.96 -10.31 -2.83
CA ASN A 137 -5.52 -11.64 -2.38
C ASN A 137 -4.59 -12.35 -3.39
N ARG A 138 -4.10 -11.65 -4.43
CA ARG A 138 -3.23 -12.21 -5.48
C ARG A 138 -1.88 -11.49 -5.50
N THR A 139 -0.83 -12.19 -5.94
CA THR A 139 0.53 -11.65 -6.11
C THR A 139 0.95 -11.75 -7.56
N ALA A 140 1.47 -10.66 -8.11
CA ALA A 140 2.01 -10.62 -9.48
C ALA A 140 3.51 -10.96 -9.53
N SER A 141 4.24 -10.77 -8.43
CA SER A 141 5.68 -11.03 -8.36
C SER A 141 6.05 -12.44 -7.93
N ILE A 142 5.20 -13.11 -7.13
CA ILE A 142 5.49 -14.44 -6.56
C ILE A 142 4.58 -15.49 -7.19
N SER A 143 5.10 -16.68 -7.47
CA SER A 143 4.25 -17.80 -7.90
C SER A 143 3.47 -18.37 -6.71
N PRO A 144 2.15 -18.59 -6.82
CA PRO A 144 1.38 -19.32 -5.83
C PRO A 144 1.59 -20.84 -5.92
N ASP A 145 2.22 -21.35 -7.00
CA ASP A 145 2.55 -22.77 -7.16
C ASP A 145 4.05 -22.98 -6.91
N VAL A 146 4.36 -23.64 -5.80
CA VAL A 146 5.74 -23.95 -5.38
C VAL A 146 6.49 -24.84 -6.37
N ASN A 147 5.78 -25.56 -7.24
CA ASN A 147 6.38 -26.44 -8.25
C ASN A 147 6.58 -25.74 -9.60
N ASP A 148 5.94 -24.59 -9.82
CA ASP A 148 6.07 -23.79 -11.03
C ASP A 148 6.40 -22.32 -10.67
N PRO A 149 7.68 -21.96 -10.53
CA PRO A 149 8.09 -20.60 -10.18
C PRO A 149 7.74 -19.55 -11.25
N ALA A 150 7.40 -19.97 -12.49
CA ALA A 150 7.00 -19.08 -13.57
C ALA A 150 5.48 -18.83 -13.60
N PHE A 151 4.68 -19.64 -12.91
CA PHE A 151 3.23 -19.48 -12.88
C PHE A 151 2.82 -18.18 -12.15
N ARG A 152 1.81 -17.50 -12.70
CA ARG A 152 1.14 -16.35 -12.05
C ARG A 152 -0.37 -16.54 -12.20
N ASN A 153 -1.11 -16.34 -11.10
CA ASN A 153 -2.57 -16.45 -11.09
C ASN A 153 -3.28 -15.11 -11.35
N ILE A 154 -2.51 -14.04 -11.54
CA ILE A 154 -2.97 -12.70 -11.89
C ILE A 154 -1.98 -12.05 -12.85
N THR A 155 -2.44 -11.13 -13.69
CA THR A 155 -1.60 -10.33 -14.58
C THR A 155 -1.66 -8.86 -14.22
N PHE A 156 -0.64 -8.10 -14.65
CA PHE A 156 -0.59 -6.65 -14.47
C PHE A 156 -1.85 -5.96 -15.01
N ASP A 157 -2.28 -6.31 -16.23
CA ASP A 157 -3.46 -5.72 -16.86
C ASP A 157 -4.76 -6.00 -16.08
N GLN A 158 -4.89 -7.19 -15.49
CA GLN A 158 -6.05 -7.52 -14.64
C GLN A 158 -6.06 -6.70 -13.34
N LEU A 159 -4.90 -6.51 -12.71
CA LEU A 159 -4.76 -5.63 -11.55
C LEU A 159 -5.11 -4.19 -11.91
N VAL A 160 -4.57 -3.68 -13.04
CA VAL A 160 -4.88 -2.33 -13.53
C VAL A 160 -6.40 -2.16 -13.72
N ALA A 161 -7.06 -3.11 -14.39
CA ALA A 161 -8.50 -3.03 -14.62
C ALA A 161 -9.30 -2.97 -13.30
N ALA A 162 -8.97 -3.83 -12.32
CA ALA A 162 -9.62 -3.84 -11.03
C ALA A 162 -9.40 -2.53 -10.25
N TYR A 163 -8.17 -2.03 -10.20
CA TYR A 163 -7.85 -0.79 -9.49
C TYR A 163 -8.45 0.45 -10.16
N ARG A 164 -8.59 0.49 -11.50
CA ARG A 164 -9.26 1.59 -12.20
C ARG A 164 -10.73 1.70 -11.82
N GLU A 165 -11.43 0.56 -11.74
CA GLU A 165 -12.84 0.53 -11.32
C GLU A 165 -13.01 1.05 -9.89
N SER A 166 -12.22 0.54 -8.94
CA SER A 166 -12.26 0.99 -7.55
C SER A 166 -11.91 2.47 -7.43
N THR A 167 -10.86 2.93 -8.13
CA THR A 167 -10.44 4.35 -8.13
C THR A 167 -11.57 5.26 -8.62
N ARG A 168 -12.20 4.93 -9.75
CA ARG A 168 -13.33 5.72 -10.27
C ARG A 168 -14.44 5.86 -9.24
N ALA A 169 -14.86 4.74 -8.65
CA ALA A 169 -15.95 4.73 -7.68
C ALA A 169 -15.61 5.53 -6.40
N LEU A 170 -14.37 5.45 -5.91
CA LEU A 170 -13.88 6.24 -4.79
C LEU A 170 -13.92 7.74 -5.11
N VAL A 171 -13.42 8.14 -6.30
CA VAL A 171 -13.41 9.54 -6.75
C VAL A 171 -14.83 10.08 -6.88
N GLU A 172 -15.75 9.35 -7.52
CA GLU A 172 -17.17 9.73 -7.62
C GLU A 172 -17.87 9.80 -6.24
N GLY A 173 -17.41 8.96 -5.30
CA GLY A 173 -17.81 8.98 -3.91
C GLY A 173 -17.40 10.27 -3.18
N GLY A 174 -16.30 10.90 -3.59
CA GLY A 174 -15.84 12.20 -3.10
C GLY A 174 -14.72 12.11 -2.06
N VAL A 175 -13.79 11.18 -2.23
CA VAL A 175 -12.56 11.11 -1.43
C VAL A 175 -11.65 12.32 -1.69
N ASP A 176 -10.81 12.67 -0.71
CA ASP A 176 -9.89 13.81 -0.81
C ASP A 176 -8.49 13.40 -1.30
N LEU A 177 -8.15 12.12 -1.19
CA LEU A 177 -6.90 11.51 -1.63
C LEU A 177 -7.08 9.99 -1.83
N ILE A 178 -6.14 9.34 -2.52
CA ILE A 178 -6.10 7.88 -2.70
C ILE A 178 -4.94 7.31 -1.88
N LEU A 179 -5.16 6.19 -1.20
CA LEU A 179 -4.15 5.49 -0.41
C LEU A 179 -4.01 4.05 -0.90
N ILE A 180 -2.86 3.73 -1.49
CA ILE A 180 -2.47 2.35 -1.80
C ILE A 180 -1.77 1.79 -0.57
N GLU A 181 -2.44 0.90 0.15
CA GLU A 181 -2.01 0.46 1.49
C GLU A 181 -1.68 -1.03 1.57
N THR A 182 -0.85 -1.40 2.55
CA THR A 182 -0.43 -2.77 2.86
C THR A 182 0.19 -3.44 1.65
N VAL A 183 1.06 -2.69 0.95
CA VAL A 183 1.75 -3.21 -0.22
C VAL A 183 2.73 -4.30 0.21
N PHE A 184 2.33 -5.56 0.03
CA PHE A 184 3.20 -6.72 0.19
C PHE A 184 3.95 -7.08 -1.11
N ASP A 185 3.37 -6.72 -2.26
CA ASP A 185 3.90 -6.96 -3.60
C ASP A 185 4.03 -5.65 -4.39
N THR A 186 5.28 -5.26 -4.67
CA THR A 186 5.58 -4.00 -5.35
C THR A 186 5.06 -3.96 -6.79
N LEU A 187 4.93 -5.11 -7.47
CA LEU A 187 4.36 -5.14 -8.82
C LEU A 187 2.85 -4.87 -8.80
N ASN A 188 2.15 -5.33 -7.75
CA ASN A 188 0.75 -4.96 -7.53
C ASN A 188 0.62 -3.44 -7.31
N ALA A 189 1.50 -2.85 -6.49
CA ALA A 189 1.49 -1.41 -6.29
C ALA A 189 1.80 -0.62 -7.57
N LYS A 190 2.72 -1.09 -8.42
CA LYS A 190 2.93 -0.48 -9.75
C LYS A 190 1.67 -0.52 -10.62
N ALA A 191 0.92 -1.62 -10.59
CA ALA A 191 -0.36 -1.71 -11.29
C ALA A 191 -1.40 -0.74 -10.70
N ALA A 192 -1.48 -0.63 -9.38
CA ALA A 192 -2.35 0.32 -8.70
C ALA A 192 -1.97 1.78 -9.01
N ILE A 193 -0.69 2.15 -8.96
CA ILE A 193 -0.21 3.49 -9.30
C ILE A 193 -0.56 3.83 -10.76
N TYR A 194 -0.32 2.89 -11.68
CA TYR A 194 -0.67 3.08 -13.09
C TYR A 194 -2.18 3.30 -13.25
N ALA A 195 -2.99 2.45 -12.63
CA ALA A 195 -4.45 2.55 -12.65
C ALA A 195 -4.97 3.87 -12.09
N VAL A 196 -4.44 4.29 -10.92
CA VAL A 196 -4.85 5.55 -10.28
C VAL A 196 -4.50 6.73 -11.17
N LYS A 197 -3.26 6.83 -11.67
CA LYS A 197 -2.84 7.95 -12.53
C LYS A 197 -3.69 8.03 -13.80
N GLU A 198 -3.88 6.92 -14.49
CA GLU A 198 -4.72 6.84 -15.69
C GLU A 198 -6.17 7.23 -15.43
N GLU A 199 -6.73 6.83 -14.29
CA GLU A 199 -8.13 7.10 -13.97
C GLU A 199 -8.33 8.55 -13.52
N LEU A 200 -7.40 9.12 -12.74
CA LEU A 200 -7.44 10.54 -12.38
C LEU A 200 -7.31 11.42 -13.62
N GLU A 201 -6.41 11.08 -14.56
CA GLU A 201 -6.31 11.77 -15.86
C GLU A 201 -7.61 11.65 -16.67
N ALA A 202 -8.18 10.45 -16.77
CA ALA A 202 -9.42 10.22 -17.50
C ALA A 202 -10.62 10.98 -16.92
N LEU A 203 -10.65 11.16 -15.59
CA LEU A 203 -11.68 11.92 -14.88
C LEU A 203 -11.41 13.42 -14.84
N GLY A 204 -10.21 13.87 -15.23
CA GLY A 204 -9.79 15.28 -15.18
C GLY A 204 -9.70 15.82 -13.75
N VAL A 205 -9.34 14.97 -12.79
CA VAL A 205 -9.17 15.35 -11.38
C VAL A 205 -7.70 15.19 -10.96
N ASP A 206 -7.27 15.99 -10.00
CA ASP A 206 -5.93 15.92 -9.43
C ASP A 206 -6.08 15.66 -7.93
N LEU A 207 -5.90 14.40 -7.53
CA LEU A 207 -5.96 13.96 -6.14
C LEU A 207 -4.60 13.45 -5.68
N PRO A 208 -4.15 13.80 -4.46
CA PRO A 208 -2.92 13.28 -3.91
C PRO A 208 -2.96 11.75 -3.77
N LEU A 209 -1.82 11.11 -4.03
CA LEU A 209 -1.60 9.69 -3.82
C LEU A 209 -0.74 9.45 -2.59
N MET A 210 -1.17 8.57 -1.69
CA MET A 210 -0.38 8.02 -0.59
C MET A 210 -0.04 6.56 -0.88
N ILE A 211 1.15 6.12 -0.49
CA ILE A 211 1.61 4.74 -0.64
C ILE A 211 2.13 4.24 0.70
N SER A 212 1.64 3.09 1.17
CA SER A 212 2.13 2.44 2.37
C SER A 212 2.51 0.99 2.11
N GLY A 213 3.78 0.66 2.35
CA GLY A 213 4.30 -0.71 2.27
C GLY A 213 4.14 -1.48 3.57
N THR A 214 4.28 -2.80 3.52
CA THR A 214 4.31 -3.62 4.74
C THR A 214 5.59 -4.46 4.78
N ILE A 215 6.29 -4.39 5.91
CA ILE A 215 7.49 -5.20 6.19
C ILE A 215 7.03 -6.40 7.00
N THR A 216 7.20 -7.61 6.47
CA THR A 216 6.49 -8.79 7.00
C THR A 216 7.09 -9.35 8.27
N ASP A 217 8.39 -9.14 8.51
CA ASP A 217 9.09 -9.67 9.67
C ASP A 217 10.39 -8.90 9.96
N ALA A 218 11.14 -9.39 10.94
CA ALA A 218 12.41 -8.81 11.39
C ALA A 218 13.53 -8.84 10.33
N SER A 219 13.36 -9.49 9.17
CA SER A 219 14.32 -9.43 8.06
C SER A 219 14.35 -8.06 7.36
N GLY A 220 13.33 -7.22 7.59
CA GLY A 220 13.25 -5.89 7.01
C GLY A 220 12.84 -5.86 5.54
N ARG A 221 12.10 -6.89 5.11
CA ARG A 221 11.64 -7.03 3.73
C ARG A 221 10.12 -7.06 3.61
N THR A 222 9.63 -6.63 2.45
CA THR A 222 8.27 -6.92 2.00
C THR A 222 8.11 -8.42 1.74
N LEU A 223 6.87 -8.90 1.58
CA LEU A 223 6.62 -10.30 1.20
C LEU A 223 7.30 -10.67 -0.13
N SER A 224 7.37 -9.70 -1.05
CA SER A 224 8.09 -9.81 -2.33
C SER A 224 9.62 -9.70 -2.21
N GLY A 225 10.16 -9.58 -0.99
CA GLY A 225 11.60 -9.65 -0.69
C GLY A 225 12.35 -8.32 -0.81
N GLN A 226 11.67 -7.20 -1.05
CA GLN A 226 12.34 -5.91 -1.20
C GLN A 226 12.68 -5.29 0.17
N THR A 227 13.88 -4.71 0.29
CA THR A 227 14.22 -3.82 1.41
C THR A 227 13.49 -2.48 1.29
N THR A 228 13.43 -1.70 2.39
CA THR A 228 12.73 -0.39 2.43
C THR A 228 13.19 0.57 1.34
N GLU A 229 14.51 0.69 1.10
CA GLU A 229 15.04 1.57 0.05
C GLU A 229 14.75 1.04 -1.36
N ALA A 230 14.84 -0.28 -1.57
CA ALA A 230 14.46 -0.89 -2.85
C ALA A 230 12.97 -0.68 -3.17
N PHE A 231 12.12 -0.76 -2.15
CA PHE A 231 10.69 -0.48 -2.26
C PHE A 231 10.42 0.98 -2.66
N TYR A 232 11.04 1.93 -1.96
CA TYR A 232 10.92 3.35 -2.30
C TYR A 232 11.44 3.65 -3.71
N ASN A 233 12.63 3.20 -4.07
CA ASN A 233 13.21 3.39 -5.41
C ASN A 233 12.31 2.82 -6.51
N SER A 234 11.71 1.64 -6.27
CA SER A 234 10.79 1.00 -7.22
C SER A 234 9.53 1.82 -7.49
N LEU A 235 9.06 2.61 -6.52
CA LEU A 235 7.77 3.32 -6.58
C LEU A 235 7.90 4.84 -6.56
N ARG A 236 9.12 5.41 -6.46
CA ARG A 236 9.37 6.87 -6.43
C ARG A 236 8.70 7.62 -7.60
N HIS A 237 8.62 6.99 -8.78
CA HIS A 237 7.96 7.51 -9.97
C HIS A 237 6.44 7.76 -9.79
N ALA A 238 5.85 7.32 -8.68
CA ALA A 238 4.49 7.65 -8.31
C ALA A 238 4.32 9.16 -8.02
N GLU A 239 5.37 9.85 -7.58
CA GLU A 239 5.29 11.25 -7.10
C GLU A 239 4.20 11.39 -6.01
N ALA A 240 4.15 10.39 -5.12
CA ALA A 240 3.17 10.34 -4.04
C ALA A 240 3.35 11.51 -3.07
N LEU A 241 2.23 12.01 -2.54
CA LEU A 241 2.20 12.96 -1.43
C LEU A 241 3.01 12.43 -0.25
N SER A 242 2.83 11.14 0.05
CA SER A 242 3.55 10.50 1.13
C SER A 242 3.87 9.04 0.85
N PHE A 243 4.95 8.58 1.46
CA PHE A 243 5.36 7.18 1.52
C PHE A 243 5.44 6.74 2.97
N GLY A 244 4.96 5.53 3.25
CA GLY A 244 4.97 5.02 4.61
C GLY A 244 5.07 3.52 4.71
N LEU A 245 4.99 3.08 5.97
CA LEU A 245 4.92 1.68 6.33
C LEU A 245 3.77 1.44 7.32
N ASN A 246 3.07 0.33 7.14
CA ASN A 246 1.95 -0.06 7.99
C ASN A 246 1.85 -1.56 8.19
N CYS A 247 1.08 -1.93 9.20
CA CYS A 247 0.75 -3.31 9.55
C CYS A 247 2.00 -4.17 9.85
N ALA A 248 1.76 -5.47 10.06
CA ALA A 248 2.68 -6.57 10.36
C ALA A 248 3.52 -6.42 11.66
N LEU A 249 4.10 -5.25 11.90
CA LEU A 249 5.01 -4.95 13.00
C LEU A 249 4.39 -3.91 13.95
N GLY A 250 4.78 -4.00 15.21
CA GLY A 250 4.54 -2.95 16.18
C GLY A 250 5.50 -1.77 16.01
N PRO A 251 5.30 -0.68 16.78
CA PRO A 251 6.19 0.48 16.74
C PRO A 251 7.64 0.17 17.16
N ASP A 252 7.92 -0.81 18.01
CA ASP A 252 9.33 -1.10 18.35
C ASP A 252 10.08 -1.70 17.15
N GLU A 253 9.48 -2.68 16.48
CA GLU A 253 10.11 -3.38 15.36
C GLU A 253 10.13 -2.54 14.08
N LEU A 254 9.10 -1.72 13.86
CA LEU A 254 8.96 -0.93 12.64
C LEU A 254 9.88 0.31 12.63
N ARG A 255 10.33 0.76 13.80
CA ARG A 255 11.08 2.03 13.98
C ARG A 255 12.24 2.20 13.02
N GLN A 256 13.11 1.19 12.91
CA GLN A 256 14.32 1.29 12.09
C GLN A 256 14.01 1.49 10.59
N TYR A 257 12.91 0.92 10.11
CA TYR A 257 12.49 1.04 8.72
C TYR A 257 11.83 2.38 8.44
N VAL A 258 11.09 2.93 9.41
CA VAL A 258 10.57 4.30 9.34
C VAL A 258 11.71 5.32 9.36
N GLN A 259 12.71 5.11 10.22
CA GLN A 259 13.92 5.94 10.23
C GLN A 259 14.63 5.92 8.87
N GLU A 260 14.83 4.73 8.28
CA GLU A 260 15.45 4.60 6.96
C GLU A 260 14.62 5.28 5.87
N LEU A 261 13.30 5.05 5.86
CA LEU A 261 12.39 5.71 4.93
C LEU A 261 12.45 7.25 5.07
N SER A 262 12.53 7.75 6.31
CA SER A 262 12.66 9.18 6.59
C SER A 262 13.96 9.80 6.09
N ARG A 263 15.00 9.01 5.84
CA ARG A 263 16.25 9.48 5.27
C ARG A 263 16.19 9.57 3.75
N ILE A 264 15.49 8.65 3.10
CA ILE A 264 15.52 8.47 1.64
C ILE A 264 14.32 9.07 0.90
N ALA A 265 13.21 9.34 1.60
CA ALA A 265 11.99 9.82 0.97
C ALA A 265 12.03 11.34 0.72
N GLU A 266 11.85 11.75 -0.52
CA GLU A 266 11.70 13.17 -0.90
C GLU A 266 10.31 13.73 -0.53
N CYS A 267 9.32 12.84 -0.38
CA CYS A 267 7.96 13.17 0.00
C CYS A 267 7.77 13.12 1.52
N TYR A 268 6.54 13.38 1.98
CA TYR A 268 6.17 13.22 3.38
C TYR A 268 6.24 11.73 3.79
N VAL A 269 6.46 11.49 5.07
CA VAL A 269 6.56 10.13 5.63
C VAL A 269 5.36 9.82 6.50
N THR A 270 4.76 8.65 6.28
CA THR A 270 3.65 8.15 7.11
C THR A 270 4.03 6.86 7.81
N ALA A 271 3.46 6.63 8.98
CA ALA A 271 3.55 5.33 9.62
C ALA A 271 2.28 5.04 10.43
N HIS A 272 1.77 3.83 10.30
CA HIS A 272 0.63 3.36 11.08
C HIS A 272 0.85 1.90 11.48
N PRO A 273 1.65 1.67 12.56
CA PRO A 273 1.97 0.33 13.02
C PRO A 273 0.77 -0.36 13.66
N ASN A 274 0.89 -1.67 13.87
CA ASN A 274 -0.06 -2.42 14.70
C ASN A 274 0.10 -2.04 16.18
N ALA A 275 -0.91 -2.37 16.99
CA ALA A 275 -0.81 -2.34 18.45
C ALA A 275 0.05 -3.53 18.96
N GLY A 276 1.30 -3.57 18.54
CA GLY A 276 2.24 -4.67 18.78
C GLY A 276 2.08 -5.84 17.81
N LEU A 277 2.82 -6.92 18.08
CA LEU A 277 2.65 -8.18 17.36
C LEU A 277 1.41 -8.92 17.89
N PRO A 278 0.67 -9.64 17.03
CA PRO A 278 -0.47 -10.44 17.50
C PRO A 278 0.01 -11.55 18.43
N ASN A 279 -0.72 -11.78 19.52
CA ASN A 279 -0.46 -12.85 20.45
C ASN A 279 -0.92 -14.21 19.90
N ALA A 280 -0.75 -15.29 20.67
CA ALA A 280 -1.10 -16.65 20.24
C ALA A 280 -2.60 -16.85 19.91
N PHE A 281 -3.46 -15.92 20.33
CA PHE A 281 -4.90 -15.90 20.04
C PHE A 281 -5.27 -14.93 18.89
N GLY A 282 -4.29 -14.25 18.30
CA GLY A 282 -4.49 -13.24 17.25
C GLY A 282 -4.94 -11.88 17.78
N GLU A 283 -4.85 -11.65 19.10
CA GLU A 283 -5.19 -10.38 19.74
C GLU A 283 -3.96 -9.48 19.85
N TYR A 284 -4.17 -8.18 20.08
CA TYR A 284 -3.11 -7.17 20.15
C TYR A 284 -3.06 -6.58 21.57
N ASP A 285 -1.90 -6.68 22.21
CA ASP A 285 -1.75 -6.42 23.66
C ASP A 285 -1.05 -5.08 23.97
N LEU A 286 -0.52 -4.37 22.96
CA LEU A 286 0.14 -3.09 23.20
C LEU A 286 -0.90 -2.04 23.56
N ASP A 287 -0.78 -1.44 24.74
CA ASP A 287 -1.71 -0.40 25.20
C ASP A 287 -1.43 0.97 24.56
N ALA A 288 -2.44 1.84 24.62
CA ALA A 288 -2.43 3.16 24.01
C ALA A 288 -1.32 4.09 24.53
N ASP A 289 -1.00 4.04 25.83
CA ASP A 289 0.00 4.94 26.43
C ASP A 289 1.42 4.50 26.05
N THR A 290 1.68 3.19 26.04
CA THR A 290 2.95 2.64 25.57
C THR A 290 3.16 2.94 24.09
N MET A 291 2.16 2.67 23.25
CA MET A 291 2.23 2.98 21.81
C MET A 291 2.46 4.48 21.56
N ALA A 292 1.73 5.35 22.27
CA ALA A 292 1.90 6.80 22.15
C ALA A 292 3.29 7.28 22.58
N THR A 293 3.90 6.64 23.59
CA THR A 293 5.27 6.94 24.03
C THR A 293 6.28 6.62 22.92
N GLN A 294 6.15 5.48 22.26
CA GLN A 294 7.03 5.08 21.15
C GLN A 294 6.85 5.99 19.93
N ILE A 295 5.60 6.31 19.58
CA ILE A 295 5.29 7.23 18.48
C ILE A 295 5.82 8.65 18.74
N ARG A 296 5.74 9.11 20.00
CA ARG A 296 6.30 10.41 20.39
C ARG A 296 7.80 10.47 20.10
N GLU A 297 8.53 9.40 20.40
CA GLU A 297 9.97 9.33 20.12
C GLU A 297 10.26 9.47 18.63
N TRP A 298 9.47 8.83 17.76
CA TRP A 298 9.60 8.98 16.31
C TRP A 298 9.35 10.41 15.84
N ALA A 299 8.34 11.08 16.42
CA ALA A 299 8.02 12.46 16.12
C ALA A 299 9.12 13.42 16.60
N GLU A 300 9.65 13.23 17.81
CA GLU A 300 10.77 14.02 18.35
C GLU A 300 12.07 13.80 17.55
N ALA A 301 12.29 12.59 17.02
CA ALA A 301 13.38 12.28 16.11
C ALA A 301 13.19 12.85 14.70
N GLY A 302 12.02 13.42 14.39
CA GLY A 302 11.72 14.05 13.11
C GLY A 302 11.46 13.06 11.97
N PHE A 303 10.92 11.88 12.26
CA PHE A 303 10.69 10.85 11.25
C PHE A 303 9.35 10.98 10.50
N LEU A 304 8.35 11.65 11.08
CA LEU A 304 6.96 11.55 10.65
C LEU A 304 6.36 12.87 10.16
N ASN A 305 5.42 12.75 9.23
CA ASN A 305 4.50 13.82 8.81
C ASN A 305 3.04 13.42 9.05
N ILE A 306 2.72 12.12 8.96
CA ILE A 306 1.41 11.55 9.32
C ILE A 306 1.64 10.31 10.18
N VAL A 307 0.83 10.13 11.21
CA VAL A 307 0.84 8.92 12.03
C VAL A 307 -0.56 8.38 12.23
N GLY A 308 -0.73 7.06 12.22
CA GLY A 308 -2.01 6.41 12.52
C GLY A 308 -1.82 5.08 13.21
N GLY A 309 -2.85 4.24 13.14
CA GLY A 309 -2.80 2.88 13.63
C GLY A 309 -3.34 1.87 12.62
N CYS A 310 -2.85 0.63 12.66
CA CYS A 310 -3.39 -0.45 11.85
C CYS A 310 -4.09 -1.49 12.76
N CYS A 311 -3.80 -2.78 12.61
CA CYS A 311 -4.46 -3.84 13.37
C CYS A 311 -4.23 -3.69 14.88
N GLY A 312 -5.31 -3.87 15.66
CA GLY A 312 -5.30 -3.77 17.11
C GLY A 312 -5.52 -2.35 17.64
N THR A 313 -5.40 -1.32 16.81
CA THR A 313 -5.52 0.06 17.24
C THR A 313 -6.99 0.51 17.34
N THR A 314 -7.29 1.26 18.40
CA THR A 314 -8.65 1.71 18.75
C THR A 314 -8.69 3.25 18.86
N PRO A 315 -9.87 3.87 19.01
CA PRO A 315 -9.98 5.30 19.31
C PRO A 315 -9.14 5.75 20.52
N GLU A 316 -8.93 4.89 21.52
CA GLU A 316 -8.06 5.18 22.65
C GLU A 316 -6.59 5.38 22.21
N HIS A 317 -6.11 4.52 21.32
CA HIS A 317 -4.77 4.62 20.74
C HIS A 317 -4.63 5.89 19.90
N ILE A 318 -5.61 6.18 19.03
CA ILE A 318 -5.60 7.40 18.21
C ILE A 318 -5.61 8.65 19.08
N ALA A 319 -6.39 8.67 20.16
CA ALA A 319 -6.42 9.80 21.09
C ALA A 319 -5.10 9.98 21.84
N ALA A 320 -4.46 8.88 22.27
CA ALA A 320 -3.15 8.93 22.91
C ALA A 320 -2.07 9.42 21.95
N MET A 321 -2.01 8.88 20.73
CA MET A 321 -1.07 9.31 19.69
C MET A 321 -1.30 10.78 19.27
N SER A 322 -2.55 11.20 19.09
CA SER A 322 -2.89 12.58 18.73
C SER A 322 -2.38 13.58 19.79
N ARG A 323 -2.55 13.26 21.08
CA ARG A 323 -1.98 14.06 22.17
C ARG A 323 -0.45 14.03 22.19
N ALA A 324 0.15 12.88 21.89
CA ALA A 324 1.59 12.68 21.95
C ALA A 324 2.36 13.47 20.87
N VAL A 325 1.78 13.60 19.66
CA VAL A 325 2.39 14.35 18.56
C VAL A 325 2.00 15.82 18.51
N ALA A 326 1.01 16.25 19.31
CA ALA A 326 0.55 17.62 19.33
C ALA A 326 1.67 18.61 19.70
N GLY A 327 1.88 19.61 18.85
CA GLY A 327 2.88 20.67 19.07
C GLY A 327 4.32 20.27 18.70
N LEU A 328 4.57 19.03 18.26
CA LEU A 328 5.85 18.63 17.70
C LEU A 328 5.96 19.06 16.22
N PRO A 329 7.15 19.47 15.76
CA PRO A 329 7.33 19.86 14.37
C PRO A 329 7.22 18.65 13.44
N PRO A 330 6.60 18.79 12.25
CA PRO A 330 6.63 17.72 11.26
C PRO A 330 8.04 17.56 10.68
N ARG A 331 8.34 16.35 10.20
CA ARG A 331 9.56 16.06 9.45
C ARG A 331 9.77 17.06 8.31
N GLN A 332 10.96 17.62 8.22
CA GLN A 332 11.35 18.46 7.10
C GLN A 332 11.72 17.60 5.89
N LEU A 333 11.25 18.00 4.70
CA LEU A 333 11.58 17.29 3.47
C LEU A 333 13.07 17.48 3.15
N PRO A 334 13.83 16.41 2.94
CA PRO A 334 15.25 16.50 2.64
C PRO A 334 15.46 16.94 1.18
N GLU A 335 16.55 17.68 0.94
CA GLU A 335 17.06 17.86 -0.41
C GLU A 335 17.93 16.65 -0.77
N ILE A 336 17.46 15.82 -1.69
CA ILE A 336 18.13 14.59 -2.10
C ILE A 336 18.81 14.83 -3.44
N ALA A 337 20.12 14.56 -3.48
CA ALA A 337 20.90 14.69 -4.71
C ALA A 337 20.31 13.84 -5.84
N VAL A 338 20.27 14.41 -7.05
CA VAL A 338 19.82 13.69 -8.25
C VAL A 338 20.86 12.61 -8.56
N ALA A 339 20.40 11.36 -8.61
CA ALA A 339 21.22 10.19 -8.90
C ALA A 339 20.38 9.16 -9.67
N CYS A 340 21.04 8.25 -10.38
CA CYS A 340 20.34 7.12 -10.98
C CYS A 340 20.05 6.09 -9.87
N ARG A 341 18.77 5.91 -9.54
CA ARG A 341 18.31 4.99 -8.51
C ARG A 341 17.55 3.83 -9.14
N LEU A 342 18.09 2.64 -8.97
CA LEU A 342 17.51 1.39 -9.47
C LEU A 342 17.15 0.50 -8.28
N ALA A 343 16.35 -0.53 -8.53
CA ALA A 343 15.99 -1.53 -7.54
C ALA A 343 15.71 -2.89 -8.18
N GLY A 344 16.30 -3.93 -7.58
CA GLY A 344 15.79 -5.31 -7.63
C GLY A 344 15.10 -5.61 -6.30
N LEU A 345 15.54 -6.65 -5.61
CA LEU A 345 15.22 -6.84 -4.18
C LEU A 345 16.01 -5.88 -3.27
N GLU A 346 17.16 -5.42 -3.75
CA GLU A 346 18.02 -4.42 -3.11
C GLU A 346 18.09 -3.15 -3.95
N PRO A 347 18.37 -1.98 -3.32
CA PRO A 347 18.62 -0.76 -4.04
C PRO A 347 19.99 -0.80 -4.74
N LEU A 348 20.09 -0.15 -5.90
CA LEU A 348 21.35 0.19 -6.55
C LEU A 348 21.32 1.68 -6.90
N ASN A 349 22.02 2.47 -6.09
CA ASN A 349 22.16 3.91 -6.30
C ASN A 349 23.49 4.20 -7.00
N ILE A 350 23.44 4.92 -8.12
CA ILE A 350 24.59 5.28 -8.94
C ILE A 350 24.71 6.81 -8.90
N GLY A 351 25.72 7.29 -8.18
CA GLY A 351 26.05 8.70 -7.97
C GLY A 351 27.52 9.01 -8.30
N ASP A 352 27.97 10.21 -7.97
CA ASP A 352 29.31 10.72 -8.31
C ASP A 352 30.46 9.92 -7.67
N ASP A 353 30.21 9.25 -6.55
CA ASP A 353 31.15 8.41 -5.81
C ASP A 353 31.13 6.94 -6.25
N SER A 354 30.24 6.57 -7.18
CA SER A 354 30.11 5.21 -7.66
C SER A 354 31.26 4.82 -8.59
N LEU A 355 31.74 3.58 -8.44
CA LEU A 355 32.66 2.98 -9.41
C LEU A 355 31.92 2.60 -10.71
N PHE A 356 32.67 2.12 -11.69
CA PHE A 356 32.10 1.61 -12.94
C PHE A 356 31.05 0.53 -12.66
N VAL A 357 29.85 0.71 -13.20
CA VAL A 357 28.72 -0.22 -13.04
C VAL A 357 28.69 -1.19 -14.20
N ASN A 358 28.92 -2.47 -13.92
CA ASN A 358 28.92 -3.53 -14.91
C ASN A 358 27.50 -4.00 -15.20
N VAL A 359 27.12 -3.98 -16.48
CA VAL A 359 25.88 -4.57 -17.00
C VAL A 359 26.20 -5.92 -17.66
N GLY A 360 25.65 -7.00 -17.12
CA GLY A 360 25.83 -8.35 -17.66
C GLY A 360 25.06 -8.56 -18.96
N GLU A 361 25.78 -8.76 -20.06
CA GLU A 361 25.24 -8.87 -21.43
C GLU A 361 24.85 -10.30 -21.89
N ARG A 362 25.20 -11.34 -21.11
CA ARG A 362 25.15 -12.74 -21.60
C ARG A 362 23.77 -13.36 -21.62
N THR A 363 22.78 -12.72 -20.99
CA THR A 363 21.35 -13.05 -20.97
C THR A 363 20.64 -12.49 -22.21
N ASN A 364 21.26 -12.71 -23.37
CA ASN A 364 20.87 -12.12 -24.64
C ASN A 364 20.75 -13.21 -25.73
N VAL A 365 19.55 -13.42 -26.26
CA VAL A 365 19.26 -14.43 -27.30
C VAL A 365 20.00 -14.15 -28.61
N THR A 366 20.33 -12.90 -28.91
CA THR A 366 21.09 -12.53 -30.10
C THR A 366 22.60 -12.62 -29.89
N GLY A 367 23.08 -12.24 -28.70
CA GLY A 367 24.51 -12.12 -28.38
C GLY A 367 25.15 -13.37 -27.74
N SER A 368 24.37 -14.28 -27.17
CA SER A 368 24.88 -15.43 -26.40
C SER A 368 24.37 -16.75 -26.96
N ALA A 369 25.26 -17.51 -27.62
CA ALA A 369 24.92 -18.82 -28.21
C ALA A 369 24.42 -19.82 -27.15
N LYS A 370 24.99 -19.80 -25.94
CA LYS A 370 24.55 -20.65 -24.81
C LYS A 370 23.13 -20.26 -24.39
N PHE A 371 22.88 -18.97 -24.14
CA PHE A 371 21.57 -18.50 -23.67
C PHE A 371 20.48 -18.74 -24.72
N LYS A 372 20.75 -18.44 -26.00
CA LYS A 372 19.87 -18.74 -27.13
C LYS A 372 19.43 -20.20 -27.16
N ARG A 373 20.39 -21.14 -27.02
CA ARG A 373 20.08 -22.58 -27.00
C ARG A 373 19.17 -22.92 -25.83
N LEU A 374 19.49 -22.44 -24.62
CA LEU A 374 18.71 -22.73 -23.41
C LEU A 374 17.27 -22.21 -23.51
N ILE A 375 17.07 -20.99 -23.99
CA ILE A 375 15.72 -20.42 -24.20
C ILE A 375 14.94 -21.19 -25.28
N LYS A 376 15.59 -21.62 -26.37
CA LYS A 376 14.93 -22.41 -27.42
C LYS A 376 14.53 -23.82 -26.98
N GLU A 377 15.36 -24.43 -26.15
CA GLU A 377 15.10 -25.75 -25.57
C GLU A 377 14.22 -25.67 -24.30
N GLU A 378 13.71 -24.49 -23.95
CA GLU A 378 12.87 -24.24 -22.77
C GLU A 378 13.54 -24.64 -21.44
N LYS A 379 14.87 -24.63 -21.41
CA LYS A 379 15.70 -24.91 -20.24
C LYS A 379 15.87 -23.67 -19.38
N TYR A 380 14.76 -23.14 -18.86
CA TYR A 380 14.75 -21.87 -18.14
C TYR A 380 15.61 -21.91 -16.87
N SER A 381 15.60 -22.99 -16.10
CA SER A 381 16.44 -23.12 -14.89
C SER A 381 17.94 -23.01 -15.20
N GLU A 382 18.41 -23.67 -16.26
CA GLU A 382 19.81 -23.52 -16.72
C GLU A 382 20.09 -22.12 -17.32
N ALA A 383 19.06 -21.45 -17.85
CA ALA A 383 19.18 -20.07 -18.34
C ALA A 383 19.34 -19.07 -17.19
N LEU A 384 18.68 -19.30 -16.04
CA LEU A 384 18.87 -18.53 -14.81
C LEU A 384 20.31 -18.62 -14.31
N ASP A 385 20.98 -19.77 -14.46
CA ASP A 385 22.39 -19.90 -14.10
C ASP A 385 23.31 -18.97 -14.91
N VAL A 386 22.93 -18.60 -16.13
CA VAL A 386 23.68 -17.61 -16.91
C VAL A 386 23.57 -16.23 -16.28
N ALA A 387 22.39 -15.84 -15.78
CA ALA A 387 22.21 -14.59 -15.04
C ALA A 387 23.00 -14.61 -13.72
N ARG A 388 22.83 -15.67 -12.93
CA ARG A 388 23.50 -15.85 -11.63
C ARG A 388 25.02 -15.77 -11.74
N GLN A 389 25.62 -16.45 -12.71
CA GLN A 389 27.07 -16.41 -12.93
C GLN A 389 27.59 -15.01 -13.22
N GLN A 390 26.80 -14.16 -13.89
CA GLN A 390 27.19 -12.78 -14.15
C GLN A 390 27.19 -11.95 -12.86
N VAL A 391 26.17 -12.12 -12.01
CA VAL A 391 26.12 -11.46 -10.70
C VAL A 391 27.28 -11.91 -9.82
N GLU A 392 27.55 -13.22 -9.73
CA GLU A 392 28.69 -13.79 -8.98
C GLU A 392 30.04 -13.30 -9.52
N SER A 393 30.11 -12.91 -10.81
CA SER A 393 31.32 -12.35 -11.44
C SER A 393 31.41 -10.82 -11.35
N GLY A 394 30.49 -10.15 -10.64
CA GLY A 394 30.54 -8.72 -10.37
C GLY A 394 29.63 -7.84 -11.25
N ALA A 395 28.70 -8.42 -12.03
CA ALA A 395 27.66 -7.64 -12.70
C ALA A 395 26.64 -7.12 -11.67
N GLN A 396 26.40 -5.81 -11.67
CA GLN A 396 25.44 -5.15 -10.78
C GLN A 396 24.05 -5.05 -11.41
N ILE A 397 23.99 -5.09 -12.75
CA ILE A 397 22.77 -5.05 -13.55
C ILE A 397 22.83 -6.21 -14.55
N ILE A 398 21.69 -6.79 -14.90
CA ILE A 398 21.58 -7.84 -15.92
C ILE A 398 20.75 -7.31 -17.10
N ASP A 399 21.31 -7.31 -18.30
CA ASP A 399 20.58 -7.05 -19.54
C ASP A 399 19.82 -8.31 -19.96
N ILE A 400 18.53 -8.19 -20.25
CA ILE A 400 17.71 -9.33 -20.68
C ILE A 400 17.17 -9.03 -22.08
N ASN A 401 17.66 -9.78 -23.07
CA ASN A 401 17.20 -9.66 -24.46
C ASN A 401 16.64 -10.99 -24.96
N MET A 402 15.36 -10.95 -25.36
CA MET A 402 14.61 -12.09 -25.90
C MET A 402 14.30 -11.94 -27.40
N ASP A 403 14.98 -11.03 -28.11
CA ASP A 403 14.71 -10.74 -29.50
C ASP A 403 15.15 -11.91 -30.40
N GLU A 404 14.18 -12.49 -31.11
CA GLU A 404 14.39 -13.45 -32.17
C GLU A 404 13.32 -13.28 -33.25
N GLY A 405 13.71 -13.31 -34.53
CA GLY A 405 12.83 -13.03 -35.67
C GLY A 405 11.65 -14.00 -35.89
N CYS A 406 11.39 -14.97 -34.99
CA CYS A 406 10.40 -16.02 -35.23
C CYS A 406 9.72 -16.63 -33.98
N SER A 407 9.58 -15.91 -32.86
CA SER A 407 8.83 -16.44 -31.70
C SER A 407 7.72 -15.50 -31.22
N THR A 408 6.63 -16.08 -30.70
CA THR A 408 5.49 -15.38 -30.09
C THR A 408 5.95 -14.57 -28.87
N ARG A 409 6.36 -13.32 -29.13
CA ARG A 409 6.98 -12.37 -28.17
C ARG A 409 6.31 -12.33 -26.79
N LYS A 410 4.99 -12.48 -26.69
CA LYS A 410 4.24 -12.28 -25.44
C LYS A 410 4.45 -13.36 -24.36
N ARG A 411 4.78 -14.62 -24.70
CA ARG A 411 4.88 -15.69 -23.68
C ARG A 411 6.25 -15.82 -23.00
N ARG A 412 7.33 -15.33 -23.62
CA ARG A 412 8.71 -15.51 -23.11
C ARG A 412 9.16 -14.50 -22.05
N TRP A 413 8.42 -13.40 -21.88
CA TRP A 413 8.70 -12.36 -20.87
C TRP A 413 8.22 -12.74 -19.45
N CYS A 414 7.34 -13.73 -19.31
CA CYS A 414 6.73 -14.10 -18.03
C CYS A 414 7.61 -14.98 -17.12
N VAL A 415 8.85 -15.28 -17.49
CA VAL A 415 9.77 -15.96 -16.56
C VAL A 415 10.35 -14.90 -15.64
N SER A 416 9.75 -14.76 -14.47
CA SER A 416 10.17 -13.82 -13.42
C SER A 416 11.62 -14.07 -13.03
N LEU A 417 12.50 -13.18 -13.47
CA LEU A 417 13.82 -12.95 -12.90
C LEU A 417 13.65 -11.83 -11.87
N THR A 418 13.00 -12.16 -10.76
CA THR A 418 12.92 -11.34 -9.55
C THR A 418 13.78 -11.96 -8.47
#